data_AF-A0AAW0GZJ4-F1
#
_entry.id   AF-A0AAW0GZJ4-F1
#
_cell.length_a   1.000
_cell.length_b   1.000
_cell.length_c   1.000
_cell.angle_alpha   90.00
_cell.angle_beta   90.00
_cell.angle_gamma   90.00
#
_symmetry.space_group_name_H-M   'P 1'
#
loop_
_entity.id
_entity.type
_entity.pdbx_description
1 polymer ?
#
loop_
_entity_poly.entity_id
_entity_poly.type
_entity_poly.pdbx_seq_one_letter_code
_entity_poly.pdbx_strand_id
1 'polypeptide(L)'
;MAKSTRSKVKRHFRAKKRTEGVYAVAEAARLNRLHQKLKTLSTKDRDGDVEVEDVSNFGDEEGDTQQSDRPQTESGEDAMELDPGAGPSTGESTKRISTHGPRNSRNEQWRLAKGLPLNKSKGTNKQGVPVAKRKAGRSHRRR
;
A
#
# COMPACT_ATOMS: atom_id res chain seq x y z
N MET A 1 21.47 -9.81 52.51
CA MET A 1 22.14 -9.36 51.26
C MET A 1 21.18 -8.56 50.39
N ALA A 2 21.60 -7.42 49.86
CA ALA A 2 20.82 -6.67 48.87
C ALA A 2 20.70 -7.44 47.55
N LYS A 3 19.64 -7.17 46.77
CA LYS A 3 19.43 -7.79 45.46
C LYS A 3 20.18 -7.01 44.37
N SER A 4 20.85 -7.71 43.46
CA SER A 4 21.52 -7.10 42.29
C SER A 4 20.53 -6.42 41.33
N THR A 5 20.99 -5.40 40.62
CA THR A 5 20.25 -4.69 39.56
C THR A 5 19.74 -5.63 38.46
N ARG A 6 20.49 -6.70 38.16
CA ARG A 6 20.12 -7.69 37.14
C ARG A 6 19.35 -8.88 37.70
N SER A 7 19.01 -8.87 38.99
CA SER A 7 18.25 -9.96 39.60
C SER A 7 16.88 -10.13 38.92
N LYS A 8 16.51 -11.38 38.64
CA LYS A 8 15.26 -11.72 37.92
C LYS A 8 14.04 -11.15 38.65
N VAL A 9 13.99 -11.31 39.97
CA VAL A 9 12.92 -10.80 40.83
C VAL A 9 12.74 -9.29 40.66
N LYS A 10 13.80 -8.47 40.82
CA LYS A 10 13.67 -7.01 40.68
C LYS A 10 13.35 -6.58 39.26
N ARG A 11 13.89 -7.26 38.24
CA ARG A 11 13.56 -6.97 36.83
C ARG A 11 12.09 -7.25 36.53
N HIS A 12 11.52 -8.35 37.03
CA HIS A 12 10.11 -8.68 36.87
C HIS A 12 9.21 -7.60 37.49
N PHE A 13 9.48 -7.18 38.73
CA PHE A 13 8.75 -6.07 39.35
C PHE A 13 8.87 -4.76 38.57
N ARG A 14 10.05 -4.46 38.02
CA ARG A 14 10.23 -3.27 37.16
C ARG A 14 9.45 -3.40 35.84
N ALA A 15 9.38 -4.60 35.26
CA ALA A 15 8.59 -4.85 34.06
C ALA A 15 7.10 -4.59 34.33
N LYS A 16 6.55 -5.19 35.40
CA LYS A 16 5.16 -4.96 35.83
C LYS A 16 4.84 -3.48 36.04
N LYS A 17 5.74 -2.73 36.69
CA LYS A 17 5.58 -1.28 36.87
C LYS A 17 5.56 -0.50 35.55
N ARG A 18 6.28 -0.95 34.53
CA ARG A 18 6.29 -0.30 33.21
C ARG A 18 5.04 -0.61 32.40
N THR A 19 4.50 -1.82 32.49
CA THR A 19 3.37 -2.28 31.67
C THR A 19 2.02 -1.95 32.29
N GLU A 20 1.87 -2.10 33.60
CA GLU A 20 0.59 -1.99 34.32
C GLU A 20 0.54 -0.79 35.28
N GLY A 21 1.67 -0.12 35.49
CA GLY A 21 1.77 1.00 36.42
C GLY A 21 1.50 2.36 35.80
N VAL A 22 1.68 3.39 36.63
CA VAL A 22 1.57 4.82 36.25
C VAL A 22 2.46 5.19 35.04
N TYR A 23 3.58 4.48 34.87
CA TYR A 23 4.48 4.69 33.72
C TYR A 23 3.80 4.41 32.39
N ALA A 24 2.96 3.37 32.30
CA ALA A 24 2.23 3.05 31.08
C ALA A 24 1.22 4.15 30.72
N VAL A 25 0.47 4.64 31.71
CA VAL A 25 -0.52 5.71 31.54
C VAL A 25 0.16 7.00 31.07
N ALA A 26 1.27 7.39 31.69
CA ALA A 26 2.02 8.58 31.32
C ALA A 26 2.63 8.47 29.90
N GLU A 27 3.11 7.28 29.52
CA GLU A 27 3.61 7.03 28.17
C GLU A 27 2.50 7.09 27.13
N ALA A 28 1.35 6.46 27.37
CA ALA A 28 0.19 6.49 26.49
C ALA A 28 -0.33 7.93 26.29
N ALA A 29 -0.44 8.72 27.36
CA ALA A 29 -0.83 10.12 27.27
C ALA A 29 0.14 10.95 26.41
N ARG A 30 1.45 10.72 26.56
CA ARG A 30 2.48 11.38 25.74
C ARG A 30 2.34 10.98 24.27
N LEU A 31 2.14 9.69 23.98
CA LEU A 31 1.95 9.19 22.61
C LEU A 31 0.70 9.78 21.96
N ASN A 32 -0.42 9.84 22.68
CA ASN A 32 -1.67 10.45 22.19
C ASN A 32 -1.46 11.92 21.84
N ARG A 33 -0.77 12.68 22.71
CA ARG A 33 -0.43 14.09 22.43
C ARG A 33 0.41 14.24 21.17
N LEU A 34 1.41 13.37 20.96
CA LEU A 34 2.24 13.40 19.76
C LEU A 34 1.44 13.03 18.51
N HIS A 35 0.57 12.03 18.61
CA HIS A 35 -0.30 11.61 17.51
C HIS A 35 -1.26 12.74 17.09
N GLN A 36 -1.88 13.44 18.05
CA GLN A 36 -2.69 14.62 17.79
C GLN A 36 -1.90 15.70 17.04
N LYS A 37 -0.68 16.01 17.50
CA LYS A 37 0.19 16.99 16.81
C LYS A 37 0.56 16.56 15.40
N LEU A 38 0.89 15.28 15.21
CA LEU A 38 1.20 14.75 13.88
C LEU A 38 -0.02 14.82 12.96
N LYS A 39 -1.21 14.47 13.46
CA LYS A 39 -2.47 14.64 12.71
C LYS A 39 -2.68 16.09 12.29
N THR A 40 -2.45 17.06 13.17
CA THR A 40 -2.57 18.48 12.80
C THR A 40 -1.53 18.95 11.80
N LEU A 41 -0.33 18.34 11.79
CA LEU A 41 0.72 18.67 10.83
C LEU A 41 0.53 17.95 9.49
N SER A 42 -0.08 16.76 9.48
CA SER A 42 -0.34 16.01 8.25
C SER A 42 -1.56 16.51 7.50
N THR A 43 -2.54 17.07 8.21
CA THR A 43 -3.76 17.65 7.63
C THR A 43 -3.58 19.10 7.19
N LYS A 44 -2.53 19.78 7.69
CA LYS A 44 -2.17 21.13 7.27
C LYS A 44 -1.00 21.06 6.30
N ASP A 45 -1.28 21.30 5.01
CA ASP A 45 -0.23 21.50 4.02
C ASP A 45 0.55 22.80 4.29
N ARG A 46 1.71 22.93 3.63
CA ARG A 46 2.76 23.94 3.87
C ARG A 46 2.26 25.41 3.80
N ASP A 47 1.10 25.64 3.20
CA ASP A 47 0.41 26.92 3.07
C ASP A 47 -0.98 26.78 3.71
N GLY A 48 -1.05 26.96 5.03
CA GLY A 48 -2.13 26.46 5.88
C GLY A 48 -3.50 27.14 5.74
N ASP A 49 -4.27 26.83 4.69
CA ASP A 49 -5.67 27.26 4.61
C ASP A 49 -6.61 26.34 3.80
N VAL A 50 -6.34 25.03 3.74
CA VAL A 50 -7.37 24.06 3.30
C VAL A 50 -7.33 22.85 4.22
N GLU A 51 -8.42 22.66 4.96
CA GLU A 51 -8.67 21.45 5.73
C GLU A 51 -8.86 20.30 4.73
N VAL A 52 -7.81 19.52 4.48
CA VAL A 52 -7.92 18.33 3.63
C VAL A 52 -8.67 17.29 4.45
N GLU A 53 -9.95 17.12 4.13
CA GLU A 53 -10.84 16.15 4.75
C GLU A 53 -10.17 14.77 4.77
N ASP A 54 -10.21 14.13 5.94
CA ASP A 54 -9.54 12.87 6.20
C ASP A 54 -10.21 11.75 5.35
N VAL A 55 -9.67 11.47 4.16
CA VAL A 55 -10.15 10.42 3.22
C VAL A 55 -10.05 9.00 3.84
N SER A 56 -9.69 8.89 5.11
CA SER A 56 -9.69 7.66 5.90
C SER A 56 -11.02 7.38 6.62
N ASN A 57 -12.02 8.27 6.59
CA ASN A 57 -13.35 8.05 7.20
C ASN A 57 -14.34 7.23 6.33
N PHE A 58 -13.88 6.60 5.25
CA PHE A 58 -14.70 5.75 4.37
C PHE A 58 -14.76 4.29 4.88
N GLY A 59 -15.37 4.03 6.04
CA GLY A 59 -15.48 2.64 6.48
C GLY A 59 -16.18 2.28 7.78
N ASP A 60 -17.05 3.11 8.37
CA ASP A 60 -17.93 2.66 9.46
C ASP A 60 -19.15 3.61 9.59
N GLU A 61 -20.21 3.38 8.81
CA GLU A 61 -21.61 3.49 9.27
C GLU A 61 -22.58 3.09 8.14
N GLU A 62 -23.39 2.05 8.39
CA GLU A 62 -24.55 1.69 7.56
C GLU A 62 -25.75 2.61 7.86
N GLY A 63 -26.55 2.95 6.85
CA GLY A 63 -27.86 3.58 7.06
C GLY A 63 -28.48 4.24 5.82
N ASP A 64 -29.17 3.43 5.00
CA ASP A 64 -30.34 3.70 4.16
C ASP A 64 -30.90 5.14 4.05
N THR A 65 -31.03 5.69 2.83
CA THR A 65 -32.30 6.21 2.26
C THR A 65 -32.11 6.61 0.79
N GLN A 66 -33.06 6.13 -0.03
CA GLN A 66 -33.22 6.27 -1.47
C GLN A 66 -33.28 7.72 -1.98
N GLN A 67 -32.74 7.96 -3.19
CA GLN A 67 -33.47 8.73 -4.22
C GLN A 67 -32.95 8.42 -5.62
N SER A 68 -33.82 7.75 -6.36
CA SER A 68 -33.85 7.67 -7.83
C SER A 68 -33.92 9.08 -8.44
N ASP A 69 -33.15 9.34 -9.50
CA ASP A 69 -33.73 9.89 -10.72
C ASP A 69 -32.76 9.79 -11.90
N ARG A 70 -33.24 9.06 -12.91
CA ARG A 70 -32.66 8.85 -14.23
C ARG A 70 -33.46 9.72 -15.19
N PRO A 71 -32.83 10.40 -16.16
CA PRO A 71 -33.46 10.60 -17.45
C PRO A 71 -32.70 9.82 -18.53
N GLN A 72 -33.40 8.85 -19.11
CA GLN A 72 -33.24 8.47 -20.51
C GLN A 72 -33.90 9.53 -21.36
N THR A 73 -33.22 9.97 -22.43
CA THR A 73 -33.75 10.34 -23.76
C THR A 73 -32.55 10.88 -24.55
N GLU A 74 -32.26 10.64 -25.83
CA GLU A 74 -32.86 9.93 -26.97
C GLU A 74 -31.82 9.98 -28.12
N SER A 75 -31.89 9.01 -29.04
CA SER A 75 -31.48 9.06 -30.46
C SER A 75 -30.16 9.71 -30.90
N GLY A 76 -29.28 8.88 -31.46
CA GLY A 76 -28.15 9.32 -32.29
C GLY A 76 -27.52 8.11 -32.96
N GLU A 77 -28.16 7.67 -34.04
CA GLU A 77 -27.66 6.69 -34.98
C GLU A 77 -26.25 7.08 -35.44
N ASP A 78 -25.23 6.34 -35.02
CA ASP A 78 -23.94 6.36 -35.69
C ASP A 78 -23.37 4.94 -35.70
N ALA A 79 -23.95 4.16 -36.61
CA ALA A 79 -23.46 2.85 -36.99
C ALA A 79 -22.10 3.05 -37.67
N MET A 80 -21.03 2.94 -36.90
CA MET A 80 -19.67 2.89 -37.45
C MET A 80 -19.52 1.60 -38.25
N GLU A 81 -19.69 1.74 -39.56
CA GLU A 81 -19.42 0.78 -40.61
C GLU A 81 -18.05 0.11 -40.37
N LEU A 82 -18.09 -1.17 -39.97
CA LEU A 82 -16.90 -2.01 -39.87
C LEU A 82 -16.49 -2.42 -41.29
N ASP A 83 -15.39 -1.84 -41.77
CA ASP A 83 -14.67 -2.28 -42.97
C ASP A 83 -14.46 -3.82 -42.95
N PRO A 84 -14.97 -4.58 -43.94
CA PRO A 84 -14.82 -6.03 -44.02
C PRO A 84 -13.42 -6.41 -44.57
N GLY A 85 -12.39 -5.75 -44.07
CA GLY A 85 -11.03 -5.76 -44.59
C GLY A 85 -9.98 -6.44 -43.72
N ALA A 86 -10.34 -7.30 -42.75
CA ALA A 86 -9.36 -8.14 -42.06
C ALA A 86 -10.02 -9.34 -41.37
N GLY A 87 -10.18 -10.43 -42.12
CA GLY A 87 -10.51 -11.74 -41.55
C GLY A 87 -9.47 -12.24 -40.53
N PRO A 88 -9.82 -13.29 -39.75
CA PRO A 88 -9.09 -13.72 -38.57
C PRO A 88 -7.76 -14.39 -38.95
N SER A 89 -6.64 -13.72 -38.67
CA SER A 89 -5.34 -14.40 -38.64
C SER A 89 -5.29 -15.31 -37.42
N THR A 90 -5.48 -16.60 -37.66
CA THR A 90 -5.19 -17.70 -36.76
C THR A 90 -3.74 -17.61 -36.27
N GLY A 91 -3.52 -17.38 -34.97
CA GLY A 91 -2.22 -17.60 -34.33
C GLY A 91 -1.81 -16.52 -33.32
N GLU A 92 -1.43 -16.97 -32.13
CA GLU A 92 -0.90 -16.19 -31.01
C GLU A 92 -1.96 -15.43 -30.17
N SER A 93 -2.26 -15.99 -29.00
CA SER A 93 -3.01 -15.32 -27.93
C SER A 93 -2.65 -13.84 -27.82
N THR A 94 -3.66 -12.96 -27.82
CA THR A 94 -3.56 -11.52 -27.56
C THR A 94 -2.48 -11.21 -26.52
N LYS A 95 -1.30 -10.80 -26.98
CA LYS A 95 -0.18 -10.43 -26.10
C LYS A 95 -0.66 -9.24 -25.29
N ARG A 96 -1.00 -9.46 -24.01
CA ARG A 96 -1.40 -8.39 -23.09
C ARG A 96 -0.35 -7.29 -23.14
N ILE A 97 -0.72 -6.15 -23.68
CA ILE A 97 0.15 -4.98 -23.78
C ILE A 97 0.40 -4.52 -22.35
N SER A 98 1.62 -4.72 -21.85
CA SER A 98 2.02 -4.24 -20.53
C SER A 98 2.08 -2.72 -20.58
N THR A 99 1.09 -2.04 -19.99
CA THR A 99 1.07 -0.57 -19.87
C THR A 99 2.21 -0.02 -18.99
N HIS A 100 2.85 -0.90 -18.23
CA HIS A 100 4.04 -0.57 -17.46
C HIS A 100 5.26 -1.02 -18.27
N GLY A 101 5.97 -0.07 -18.87
CA GLY A 101 7.25 -0.31 -19.53
C GLY A 101 8.29 -0.92 -18.59
N PRO A 102 9.41 -1.44 -19.12
CA PRO A 102 10.45 -2.03 -18.30
C PRO A 102 10.95 -1.02 -17.26
N ARG A 103 11.04 -1.46 -16.00
CA ARG A 103 11.63 -0.66 -14.92
C ARG A 103 13.15 -0.65 -15.10
N ASN A 104 13.61 0.14 -16.07
CA ASN A 104 15.00 0.28 -16.47
C ASN A 104 15.89 0.65 -15.27
N SER A 105 16.38 -0.35 -14.55
CA SER A 105 17.35 -0.14 -13.49
C SER A 105 18.70 0.20 -14.12
N ARG A 106 19.44 1.16 -13.53
CA ARG A 106 20.77 1.55 -14.00
C ARG A 106 21.73 0.36 -14.10
N ASN A 107 21.57 -0.64 -13.22
CA ASN A 107 22.35 -1.88 -13.27
C ASN A 107 22.01 -2.73 -14.50
N GLU A 108 20.73 -2.86 -14.85
CA GLU A 108 20.30 -3.62 -16.03
C GLU A 108 20.82 -2.98 -17.32
N GLN A 109 20.76 -1.65 -17.41
CA GLN A 109 21.33 -0.90 -18.54
C GLN A 109 22.84 -1.07 -18.65
N TRP A 110 23.58 -0.95 -17.55
CA TRP A 110 25.04 -1.15 -17.54
C TRP A 110 25.41 -2.59 -17.96
N ARG A 111 24.64 -3.59 -17.51
CA ARG A 111 24.86 -4.99 -17.90
C ARG A 111 24.58 -5.22 -19.38
N LEU A 112 23.46 -4.71 -19.90
CA LEU A 112 23.14 -4.78 -21.33
C LEU A 112 24.21 -4.10 -22.19
N ALA A 113 24.66 -2.91 -21.78
CA ALA A 113 25.73 -2.17 -22.46
C ALA A 113 27.08 -2.89 -22.42
N LYS A 114 27.30 -3.74 -21.41
CA LYS A 114 28.52 -4.56 -21.28
C LYS A 114 28.35 -5.98 -21.81
N GLY A 115 27.19 -6.34 -22.38
CA GLY A 115 26.91 -7.69 -22.86
C GLY A 115 26.78 -8.74 -21.74
N LEU A 116 26.62 -8.32 -20.48
CA LEU A 116 26.42 -9.24 -19.35
C LEU A 116 24.94 -9.66 -19.25
N PRO A 117 24.65 -10.92 -18.91
CA PRO A 117 23.28 -11.41 -18.79
C PRO A 117 22.54 -10.73 -17.65
N LEU A 118 21.24 -10.45 -17.83
CA LEU A 118 20.39 -9.93 -16.76
C LEU A 118 20.29 -10.95 -15.62
N ASN A 119 20.39 -10.46 -14.38
CA ASN A 119 20.25 -11.31 -13.20
C ASN A 119 18.79 -11.75 -13.07
N LYS A 120 18.50 -12.99 -13.45
CA LYS A 120 17.21 -13.62 -13.16
C LYS A 120 17.21 -14.00 -11.68
N SER A 121 16.18 -13.62 -10.92
CA SER A 121 16.00 -14.15 -9.56
C SER A 121 15.83 -15.67 -9.66
N LYS A 122 16.85 -16.42 -9.26
CA LYS A 122 16.84 -17.88 -9.19
C LYS A 122 16.81 -18.27 -7.71
N GLY A 123 16.01 -19.28 -7.37
CA GLY A 123 15.97 -19.87 -6.03
C GLY A 123 14.69 -19.56 -5.24
N THR A 124 14.71 -19.99 -3.98
CA THR A 124 13.64 -19.82 -3.00
C THR A 124 13.94 -18.63 -2.09
N ASN A 125 12.90 -17.96 -1.60
CA ASN A 125 13.06 -16.93 -0.57
C ASN A 125 13.45 -17.58 0.78
N LYS A 126 13.71 -16.77 1.82
CA LYS A 126 14.04 -17.27 3.16
C LYS A 126 12.93 -18.12 3.79
N GLN A 127 11.73 -18.08 3.24
CA GLN A 127 10.56 -18.86 3.63
C GLN A 127 10.40 -20.16 2.82
N GLY A 128 11.36 -20.51 1.95
CA GLY A 128 11.35 -21.73 1.15
C GLY A 128 10.43 -21.69 -0.09
N VAL A 129 9.77 -20.56 -0.36
CA VAL A 129 8.86 -20.40 -1.50
C VAL A 129 9.63 -19.90 -2.73
N PRO A 130 9.34 -20.37 -3.97
CA PRO A 130 9.98 -19.84 -5.18
C PRO A 130 9.91 -18.31 -5.22
N VAL A 131 11.04 -17.65 -5.53
CA VAL A 131 11.10 -16.19 -5.60
C VAL A 131 10.22 -15.71 -6.76
N ALA A 132 9.01 -15.26 -6.45
CA ALA A 132 8.08 -14.75 -7.44
C ALA A 132 8.60 -13.44 -8.05
N LYS A 133 8.61 -13.36 -9.38
CA LYS A 133 9.00 -12.14 -10.14
C LYS A 133 8.11 -10.94 -9.84
N ARG A 134 6.89 -11.18 -9.37
CA ARG A 134 5.94 -10.17 -8.92
C ARG A 134 5.52 -10.55 -7.50
N LYS A 135 5.40 -9.56 -6.63
CA LYS A 135 4.77 -9.73 -5.31
C LYS A 135 3.26 -9.91 -5.47
N ALA A 136 2.83 -10.97 -6.14
CA ALA A 136 1.44 -11.37 -6.15
C ALA A 136 1.05 -11.66 -4.69
N GLY A 137 0.10 -10.90 -4.14
CA GLY A 137 -0.40 -11.10 -2.78
C GLY A 137 0.32 -10.35 -1.66
N ARG A 138 1.31 -9.49 -1.92
CA ARG A 138 1.70 -8.52 -0.88
C ARG A 138 0.67 -7.40 -0.90
N SER A 139 -0.23 -7.39 0.08
CA SER A 139 -1.13 -6.26 0.29
C SER A 139 -0.30 -4.99 0.22
N HIS A 140 -0.72 -4.08 -0.65
CA HIS A 140 -0.12 -2.76 -0.73
C HIS A 140 -0.22 -2.20 0.70
N ARG A 141 0.93 -1.95 1.36
CA ARG A 141 0.88 -1.19 2.61
C ARG A 141 0.46 0.20 2.18
N ARG A 142 -0.86 0.42 2.22
CA ARG A 142 -1.49 1.73 2.10
C ARG A 142 -0.73 2.64 3.09
N ARG A 143 -0.10 3.66 2.53
CA ARG A 143 0.40 4.79 3.28
C ARG A 143 -0.71 5.80 3.35
#